data_AF-A0AAD7IXC5-F1
#
_entry.id   AF-A0AAD7IXC5-F1
#
_cell.length_a   1.000
_cell.length_b   1.000
_cell.length_c   1.000
_cell.angle_alpha   90.00
_cell.angle_beta   90.00
_cell.angle_gamma   90.00
#
_symmetry.space_group_name_H-M   'P 1'
#
loop_
_entity.id
_entity.type
_entity.pdbx_description
1 polymer ?
#
loop_
_entity_poly.entity_id
_entity_poly.type
_entity_poly.pdbx_seq_one_letter_code
_entity_poly.pdbx_strand_id
1 'polypeptide(L)'
;MVDVLLGLDWQSGLRDWYSRASGHGHLDNLNVAAFLHAPLPSTTPRHPIAPISEPSATSTSNTMFPLSRSTHSLPGDTPLGQAIPPAPAPSFSSISSYSVIPNRYINDASGHHSLAYEHGTGSLFVGHENVTEFFHILEVTDSAIGGSSLPLILAPPIDDIDDWIPNNLNIFVPVDQPDVWGESFARIHLHPNHSQPRIARPYRTVTKSHVKYASRLKNKPIMITEGIDKCVITPATAAATTIGMCVATCSTICVLYPDLVDKRRALKSWYMPTIKSCIDLETRGYRRSISTMGWSESCGWNCPAVWRRIQGLRGVGIFCWGGYNAEMKDGGSVGFPYTDVSMKWRLGDTCSNVHCPWFKYQEVSGAVRF
;
A
#
# COMPACT_ATOMS: atom_id res chain seq x y z
N MET A 1 -4.07 11.28 -54.79
CA MET A 1 -3.29 12.43 -54.27
C MET A 1 -3.38 12.33 -52.75
N VAL A 2 -2.94 11.21 -52.17
CA VAL A 2 -1.59 10.79 -51.72
C VAL A 2 -1.10 11.60 -50.52
N ASP A 3 -1.00 10.88 -49.40
CA ASP A 3 -0.40 11.21 -48.10
C ASP A 3 0.99 11.85 -48.16
N VAL A 4 1.45 12.49 -47.07
CA VAL A 4 2.85 12.44 -46.54
C VAL A 4 2.99 13.23 -45.21
N LEU A 5 3.35 12.48 -44.17
CA LEU A 5 4.36 12.67 -43.08
C LEU A 5 4.66 14.06 -42.50
N LEU A 6 4.69 14.13 -41.15
CA LEU A 6 5.93 14.38 -40.39
C LEU A 6 5.89 13.61 -39.07
N GLY A 7 6.63 12.49 -39.03
CA GLY A 7 7.05 11.82 -37.81
C GLY A 7 8.41 12.39 -37.37
N LEU A 8 8.52 12.73 -36.08
CA LEU A 8 9.81 12.99 -35.44
C LEU A 8 10.30 11.69 -34.81
N ASP A 9 11.44 11.23 -35.31
CA ASP A 9 12.07 9.96 -34.98
C ASP A 9 12.85 10.05 -33.65
N TRP A 10 12.19 9.68 -32.56
CA TRP A 10 12.75 9.59 -31.20
C TRP A 10 13.75 8.42 -31.05
N GLN A 11 13.90 7.54 -32.05
CA GLN A 11 14.82 6.38 -31.94
C GLN A 11 16.29 6.78 -32.09
N SER A 12 16.59 7.92 -32.71
CA SER A 12 17.95 8.41 -32.95
C SER A 12 18.66 8.87 -31.66
N GLY A 13 17.94 9.49 -30.73
CA GLY A 13 18.52 9.98 -29.46
C GLY A 13 18.92 8.87 -28.47
N LEU A 14 18.25 7.72 -28.54
CA LEU A 14 18.47 6.59 -27.62
C LEU A 14 19.70 5.74 -27.98
N ARG A 15 20.04 5.62 -29.27
CA ARG A 15 21.29 4.96 -29.71
C ARG A 15 22.53 5.80 -29.42
N ASP A 16 22.40 7.11 -29.50
CA ASP A 16 23.51 8.04 -29.31
C ASP A 16 23.92 8.16 -27.82
N TRP A 17 22.97 7.92 -26.90
CA TRP A 17 23.25 7.86 -25.47
C TRP A 17 23.91 6.54 -25.05
N TYR A 18 23.45 5.40 -25.59
CA TYR A 18 24.02 4.08 -25.26
C TYR A 18 25.49 3.96 -25.70
N SER A 19 25.87 4.55 -26.84
CA SER A 19 27.27 4.58 -27.30
C SER A 19 28.20 5.42 -26.42
N ARG A 20 27.67 6.39 -25.65
CA ARG A 20 28.47 7.24 -24.74
C ARG A 20 28.65 6.62 -23.37
N ALA A 21 27.68 5.84 -22.89
CA ALA A 21 27.73 5.22 -21.57
C ALA A 21 28.66 4.00 -21.50
N SER A 22 28.86 3.27 -22.61
CA SER A 22 29.73 2.09 -22.67
C SER A 22 31.21 2.40 -22.97
N GLY A 23 31.60 3.68 -23.02
CA GLY A 23 32.78 4.12 -23.74
C GLY A 23 33.96 4.67 -22.96
N HIS A 24 33.98 4.75 -21.62
CA HIS A 24 35.14 5.31 -20.90
C HIS A 24 35.59 4.48 -19.69
N GLY A 25 36.67 3.72 -19.91
CA GLY A 25 37.58 3.30 -18.87
C GLY A 25 38.64 4.36 -18.57
N HIS A 26 39.21 4.26 -17.37
CA HIS A 26 40.44 4.89 -16.87
C HIS A 26 40.57 6.42 -16.96
N LEU A 27 40.64 7.08 -15.79
CA LEU A 27 41.65 8.10 -15.51
C LEU A 27 41.90 8.19 -14.00
N ASP A 28 43.16 8.00 -13.64
CA ASP A 28 43.74 8.12 -12.31
C ASP A 28 43.82 9.59 -11.84
N ASN A 29 43.93 9.73 -10.51
CA ASN A 29 44.62 10.80 -9.78
C ASN A 29 44.22 12.26 -10.03
N LEU A 30 43.71 12.91 -8.97
CA LEU A 30 44.18 14.25 -8.57
C LEU A 30 43.86 14.53 -7.10
N ASN A 31 44.92 14.49 -6.29
CA ASN A 31 45.05 15.20 -5.02
C ASN A 31 45.02 16.71 -5.27
N VAL A 32 44.15 17.45 -4.57
CA VAL A 32 44.47 18.81 -4.12
C VAL A 32 43.89 19.01 -2.73
N ALA A 33 44.79 19.23 -1.78
CA ALA A 33 44.51 19.67 -0.43
C ALA A 33 44.36 21.22 -0.37
N ALA A 34 43.77 21.66 0.74
CA ALA A 34 44.09 22.89 1.50
C ALA A 34 43.22 24.17 1.35
N PHE A 35 42.52 24.45 2.47
CA PHE A 35 42.26 25.74 3.17
C PHE A 35 41.38 26.81 2.46
N LEU A 36 40.38 27.43 3.11
CA LEU A 36 40.46 28.27 4.31
C LEU A 36 39.14 28.37 5.12
N HIS A 37 39.33 28.62 6.42
CA HIS A 37 38.41 28.92 7.52
C HIS A 37 37.45 30.11 7.32
N ALA A 38 36.29 30.09 8.01
CA ALA A 38 35.88 31.05 9.09
C ALA A 38 34.48 30.62 9.69
N PRO A 39 33.97 31.21 10.80
CA PRO A 39 33.67 30.45 12.03
C PRO A 39 32.18 30.39 12.44
N LEU A 40 31.88 29.42 13.32
CA LEU A 40 30.60 29.24 14.02
C LEU A 40 30.39 30.30 15.12
N PRO A 41 29.19 30.87 15.29
CA PRO A 41 28.85 31.62 16.49
C PRO A 41 28.40 30.71 17.65
N SER A 42 28.79 31.18 18.82
CA SER A 42 28.82 30.57 20.13
C SER A 42 27.47 30.25 20.77
N THR A 43 27.55 29.25 21.65
CA THR A 43 26.61 28.83 22.67
C THR A 43 26.15 29.95 23.63
N THR A 44 24.88 29.92 24.03
CA THR A 44 24.34 30.63 25.20
C THR A 44 23.70 29.64 26.18
N PRO A 45 23.62 29.98 27.48
CA PRO A 45 23.53 29.01 28.57
C PRO A 45 22.11 28.60 28.92
N ARG A 46 21.99 27.36 29.43
CA ARG A 46 20.76 26.77 29.99
C ARG A 46 20.45 27.36 31.37
N HIS A 47 19.21 27.76 31.59
CA HIS A 47 18.64 27.95 32.92
C HIS A 47 18.09 26.62 33.47
N PRO A 48 18.20 26.36 34.79
CA PRO A 48 17.67 25.16 35.43
C PRO A 48 16.17 25.30 35.70
N ILE A 49 15.37 24.31 35.31
CA ILE A 49 13.97 24.18 35.73
C ILE A 49 13.89 23.09 36.79
N ALA A 50 13.21 23.44 37.89
CA ALA A 50 13.03 22.70 39.13
C ALA A 50 12.27 21.36 38.95
N PRO A 51 12.45 20.41 39.89
CA PRO A 51 11.78 19.11 39.86
C PRO A 51 10.29 19.24 40.21
N ILE A 52 9.42 18.69 39.36
CA ILE A 52 8.00 18.50 39.64
C ILE A 52 7.82 17.12 40.25
N SER A 53 7.19 17.11 41.42
CA SER A 53 6.88 15.97 42.27
C SER A 53 5.84 15.04 41.64
N GLU A 54 6.09 13.73 41.71
CA GLU A 54 5.12 12.67 41.40
C GLU A 54 4.05 12.59 42.50
N PRO A 55 2.76 12.40 42.14
CA PRO A 55 1.80 11.82 43.05
C PRO A 55 1.62 10.31 42.78
N SER A 56 1.72 9.59 43.88
CA SER A 56 1.68 8.15 44.07
C SER A 56 0.42 7.45 43.55
N ALA A 57 0.61 6.19 43.20
CA ALA A 57 -0.40 5.20 42.87
C ALA A 57 -1.50 5.07 43.94
N THR A 58 -2.74 4.94 43.49
CA THR A 58 -3.81 4.30 44.25
C THR A 58 -4.52 3.26 43.38
N SER A 59 -4.48 2.04 43.87
CA SER A 59 -5.24 0.88 43.40
C SER A 59 -6.74 1.13 43.57
N THR A 60 -7.54 0.83 42.55
CA THR A 60 -8.96 0.52 42.77
C THR A 60 -9.35 -0.73 41.98
N SER A 61 -9.96 -1.64 42.72
CA SER A 61 -10.47 -2.94 42.32
C SER A 61 -11.77 -2.82 41.52
N ASN A 62 -12.00 -3.82 40.65
CA ASN A 62 -13.27 -4.47 40.33
C ASN A 62 -14.56 -3.76 40.74
N THR A 63 -15.39 -3.44 39.74
CA THR A 63 -16.84 -3.72 39.81
C THR A 63 -17.38 -3.98 38.41
N MET A 64 -17.77 -5.24 38.18
CA MET A 64 -18.80 -5.61 37.21
C MET A 64 -20.07 -4.79 37.48
N PHE A 65 -20.68 -4.23 36.43
CA PHE A 65 -22.08 -3.83 36.47
C PHE A 65 -22.87 -4.60 35.41
N PRO A 66 -24.10 -5.04 35.76
CA PRO A 66 -24.89 -5.97 34.96
C PRO A 66 -25.64 -5.28 33.81
N LEU A 67 -25.90 -6.08 32.78
CA LEU A 67 -26.85 -5.81 31.71
C LEU A 67 -28.25 -5.52 32.28
N SER A 68 -28.70 -4.26 32.20
CA SER A 68 -30.11 -3.92 32.37
C SER A 68 -30.83 -4.05 31.02
N ARG A 69 -31.73 -5.03 30.98
CA ARG A 69 -32.64 -5.34 29.88
C ARG A 69 -33.80 -4.34 29.97
N SER A 70 -33.81 -3.30 29.12
CA SER A 70 -34.97 -2.42 28.96
C SER A 70 -35.84 -2.93 27.82
N THR A 71 -37.01 -3.46 28.18
CA THR A 71 -38.12 -3.74 27.27
C THR A 71 -38.92 -2.47 27.08
N HIS A 72 -38.66 -1.74 25.99
CA HIS A 72 -39.59 -0.72 25.50
C HIS A 72 -40.46 -1.31 24.40
N SER A 73 -41.75 -1.38 24.72
CA SER A 73 -42.89 -1.59 23.85
C SER A 73 -42.98 -0.50 22.77
N LEU A 74 -43.02 -0.90 21.50
CA LEU A 74 -43.38 -0.06 20.34
C LEU A 74 -44.89 -0.15 20.10
N PRO A 75 -45.58 0.97 19.84
CA PRO A 75 -46.88 0.95 19.19
C PRO A 75 -46.76 1.34 17.70
N GLY A 76 -47.58 0.70 16.87
CA GLY A 76 -48.10 1.33 15.65
C GLY A 76 -47.56 0.78 14.34
N ASP A 77 -48.24 -0.25 13.82
CA ASP A 77 -48.21 -0.64 12.43
C ASP A 77 -48.62 0.52 11.52
N THR A 78 -47.81 0.81 10.49
CA THR A 78 -48.25 1.56 9.31
C THR A 78 -47.80 0.81 8.07
N PRO A 79 -48.72 0.28 7.23
CA PRO A 79 -48.35 -0.45 6.03
C PRO A 79 -48.30 0.52 4.84
N LEU A 80 -47.11 0.75 4.29
CA LEU A 80 -46.94 1.30 2.94
C LEU A 80 -45.64 0.73 2.35
N GLY A 81 -45.74 -0.52 1.93
CA GLY A 81 -44.73 -1.18 1.10
C GLY A 81 -44.87 -0.74 -0.35
N GLN A 82 -44.00 0.16 -0.79
CA GLN A 82 -43.53 0.12 -2.18
C GLN A 82 -42.28 -0.74 -2.20
N ALA A 83 -42.43 -1.98 -2.67
CA ALA A 83 -41.30 -2.84 -2.99
C ALA A 83 -40.50 -2.16 -4.11
N ILE A 84 -39.35 -1.60 -3.77
CA ILE A 84 -38.35 -1.19 -4.76
C ILE A 84 -37.97 -2.48 -5.51
N PRO A 85 -38.13 -2.55 -6.84
CA PRO A 85 -37.74 -3.72 -7.59
C PRO A 85 -36.25 -4.00 -7.33
N PRO A 86 -35.85 -5.27 -7.14
CA PRO A 86 -34.43 -5.60 -7.04
C PRO A 86 -33.73 -5.03 -8.27
N ALA A 87 -32.71 -4.19 -8.04
CA ALA A 87 -31.90 -3.66 -9.13
C ALA A 87 -31.45 -4.85 -10.00
N PRO A 88 -31.58 -4.76 -11.34
CA PRO A 88 -31.25 -5.87 -12.21
C PRO A 88 -29.83 -6.33 -11.89
N ALA A 89 -29.67 -7.62 -11.56
CA ALA A 89 -28.36 -8.21 -11.40
C ALA A 89 -27.62 -7.95 -12.72
N PRO A 90 -26.57 -7.11 -12.74
CA PRO A 90 -25.93 -6.79 -13.99
C PRO A 90 -25.38 -8.09 -14.60
N SER A 91 -25.85 -8.41 -15.80
CA SER A 91 -25.45 -9.56 -16.58
C SER A 91 -23.99 -9.36 -17.00
N PHE A 92 -23.08 -9.76 -16.14
CA PHE A 92 -21.64 -9.68 -16.39
C PHE A 92 -21.11 -11.06 -16.77
N SER A 93 -21.44 -11.50 -17.98
CA SER A 93 -21.03 -12.78 -18.58
C SER A 93 -19.77 -12.65 -19.44
N SER A 94 -18.79 -11.88 -18.97
CA SER A 94 -17.42 -12.01 -19.47
C SER A 94 -16.50 -12.19 -18.26
N ILE A 95 -15.96 -13.40 -18.12
CA ILE A 95 -14.62 -13.57 -17.57
C ILE A 95 -13.73 -12.93 -18.63
N SER A 96 -13.63 -11.62 -18.61
CA SER A 96 -12.51 -10.95 -19.25
C SER A 96 -11.32 -11.37 -18.40
N SER A 97 -10.55 -12.34 -18.89
CA SER A 97 -9.15 -12.44 -18.54
C SER A 97 -8.57 -11.06 -18.79
N TYR A 98 -8.45 -10.26 -17.72
CA TYR A 98 -7.81 -8.97 -17.78
C TYR A 98 -6.34 -9.26 -18.06
N SER A 99 -6.00 -9.41 -19.34
CA SER A 99 -4.70 -8.98 -19.82
C SER A 99 -4.72 -7.47 -19.67
N VAL A 100 -4.45 -6.97 -18.45
CA VAL A 100 -3.91 -5.63 -18.29
C VAL A 100 -2.76 -5.59 -19.28
N ILE A 101 -2.83 -4.70 -20.27
CA ILE A 101 -1.73 -4.50 -21.21
C ILE A 101 -0.52 -4.32 -20.30
N PRO A 102 0.45 -5.26 -20.31
CA PRO A 102 1.62 -5.11 -19.48
C PRO A 102 2.16 -3.75 -19.90
N ASN A 103 2.23 -2.85 -18.92
CA ASN A 103 2.94 -1.60 -19.06
C ASN A 103 4.25 -1.94 -19.81
N ARG A 104 4.73 -1.15 -20.77
CA ARG A 104 5.92 -1.53 -21.58
C ARG A 104 7.13 -1.97 -20.71
N TYR A 105 7.12 -1.60 -19.44
CA TYR A 105 7.98 -2.02 -18.34
C TYR A 105 7.66 -3.36 -17.65
N ILE A 106 6.73 -4.19 -18.12
CA ILE A 106 6.39 -5.50 -17.51
C ILE A 106 6.73 -6.64 -18.48
N ASN A 107 6.72 -6.37 -19.79
CA ASN A 107 6.91 -7.36 -20.85
C ASN A 107 8.19 -7.18 -21.68
N ASP A 108 9.17 -6.43 -21.19
CA ASP A 108 10.49 -6.55 -21.82
C ASP A 108 11.04 -7.96 -21.55
N ALA A 109 11.24 -8.71 -22.64
CA ALA A 109 11.74 -10.09 -22.66
C ALA A 109 13.21 -10.21 -22.19
N SER A 110 13.81 -9.11 -21.77
CA SER A 110 15.19 -8.97 -21.29
C SER A 110 15.43 -9.41 -19.84
N GLY A 111 14.39 -9.77 -19.07
CA GLY A 111 14.56 -10.20 -17.66
C GLY A 111 14.91 -9.07 -16.68
N HIS A 112 14.85 -7.80 -17.09
CA HIS A 112 15.24 -6.65 -16.27
C HIS A 112 14.31 -6.31 -15.10
N HIS A 113 13.21 -7.04 -14.89
CA HIS A 113 12.21 -6.71 -13.84
C HIS A 113 12.55 -7.26 -12.45
N SER A 114 13.33 -8.34 -12.38
CA SER A 114 13.89 -8.83 -11.10
C SER A 114 14.77 -7.74 -10.45
N LEU A 115 15.54 -7.04 -11.29
CA LEU A 115 16.48 -6.00 -10.88
C LEU A 115 15.80 -4.80 -10.21
N ALA A 116 14.59 -4.40 -10.62
CA ALA A 116 13.91 -3.24 -10.04
C ALA A 116 13.55 -3.43 -8.55
N TYR A 117 13.27 -4.67 -8.12
CA TYR A 117 13.03 -4.96 -6.72
C TYR A 117 14.30 -5.37 -5.96
N GLU A 118 15.16 -6.19 -6.59
CA GLU A 118 16.47 -6.57 -6.03
C GLU A 118 17.31 -5.32 -5.67
N HIS A 119 17.27 -4.28 -6.51
CA HIS A 119 17.99 -3.04 -6.26
C HIS A 119 17.18 -1.95 -5.54
N GLY A 120 15.84 -2.01 -5.51
CA GLY A 120 15.04 -0.80 -5.29
C GLY A 120 14.39 -0.62 -3.92
N THR A 121 13.82 -1.64 -3.28
CA THR A 121 13.05 -1.42 -2.03
C THR A 121 13.39 -2.35 -0.88
N GLY A 122 13.41 -3.67 -1.06
CA GLY A 122 13.78 -4.56 0.05
C GLY A 122 15.21 -4.30 0.53
N SER A 123 16.15 -4.31 -0.42
CA SER A 123 17.58 -4.07 -0.19
C SER A 123 17.87 -2.73 0.48
N LEU A 124 17.09 -1.68 0.20
CA LEU A 124 17.25 -0.41 0.88
C LEU A 124 17.00 -0.55 2.40
N PHE A 125 15.93 -1.24 2.81
CA PHE A 125 15.56 -1.31 4.23
C PHE A 125 16.38 -2.33 5.02
N VAL A 126 16.63 -3.51 4.44
CA VAL A 126 17.32 -4.62 5.14
C VAL A 126 18.81 -4.76 4.80
N GLY A 127 19.30 -4.07 3.77
CA GLY A 127 20.64 -4.26 3.22
C GLY A 127 20.65 -5.35 2.15
N HIS A 128 21.45 -5.15 1.08
CA HIS A 128 21.51 -6.08 -0.05
C HIS A 128 21.92 -7.50 0.38
N GLU A 129 22.84 -7.61 1.34
CA GLU A 129 23.33 -8.90 1.83
C GLU A 129 22.27 -9.72 2.60
N ASN A 130 21.17 -9.09 3.03
CA ASN A 130 20.11 -9.73 3.80
C ASN A 130 18.82 -9.95 2.98
N VAL A 131 18.82 -9.62 1.69
CA VAL A 131 17.62 -9.73 0.85
C VAL A 131 17.14 -11.17 0.73
N THR A 132 18.06 -12.13 0.56
CA THR A 132 17.70 -13.56 0.46
C THR A 132 16.99 -14.05 1.72
N GLU A 133 17.55 -13.75 2.90
CA GLU A 133 16.94 -14.09 4.20
C GLU A 133 15.59 -13.38 4.40
N PHE A 134 15.49 -12.12 3.96
CA PHE A 134 14.25 -11.36 4.02
C PHE A 134 13.13 -11.98 3.16
N PHE A 135 13.46 -12.47 1.96
CA PHE A 135 12.49 -13.16 1.12
C PHE A 135 12.15 -14.55 1.62
N HIS A 136 13.13 -15.25 2.18
CA HIS A 136 12.90 -16.53 2.83
C HIS A 136 11.93 -16.40 4.01
N ILE A 137 12.10 -15.39 4.86
CA ILE A 137 11.18 -15.17 5.99
C ILE A 137 9.78 -14.74 5.53
N LEU A 138 9.66 -13.97 4.44
CA LEU A 138 8.36 -13.67 3.82
C LEU A 138 7.64 -14.95 3.39
N GLU A 139 8.35 -15.88 2.76
CA GLU A 139 7.82 -17.15 2.30
C GLU A 139 7.40 -18.05 3.47
N VAL A 140 8.29 -18.29 4.44
CA VAL A 140 8.03 -19.21 5.56
C VAL A 140 6.91 -18.72 6.48
N THR A 141 6.70 -17.41 6.59
CA THR A 141 5.66 -16.83 7.46
C THR A 141 4.38 -16.46 6.70
N ASP A 142 4.27 -16.80 5.41
CA ASP A 142 3.19 -16.36 4.53
C ASP A 142 2.97 -14.82 4.55
N SER A 143 4.00 -14.06 4.85
CA SER A 143 3.90 -12.61 5.01
C SER A 143 3.87 -11.89 3.67
N ALA A 144 3.40 -10.65 3.68
CA ALA A 144 3.37 -9.82 2.49
C ALA A 144 3.85 -8.40 2.77
N ILE A 145 4.60 -7.86 1.81
CA ILE A 145 4.94 -6.45 1.74
C ILE A 145 3.69 -5.69 1.32
N GLY A 146 3.46 -4.50 1.87
CA GLY A 146 2.27 -3.74 1.58
C GLY A 146 2.42 -2.23 1.75
N GLY A 147 1.29 -1.55 1.58
CA GLY A 147 1.20 -0.11 1.77
C GLY A 147 1.95 0.69 0.71
N SER A 148 2.70 1.69 1.15
CA SER A 148 3.21 2.75 0.26
C SER A 148 4.47 2.39 -0.54
N SER A 149 5.08 1.22 -0.33
CA SER A 149 6.27 0.79 -1.08
C SER A 149 5.92 0.14 -2.43
N LEU A 150 4.84 -0.63 -2.49
CA LEU A 150 4.42 -1.34 -3.72
C LEU A 150 4.11 -0.47 -4.93
N PRO A 151 3.61 0.77 -4.78
CA PRO A 151 3.36 1.63 -5.93
C PRO A 151 4.61 1.90 -6.79
N LEU A 152 5.83 1.77 -6.23
CA LEU A 152 7.06 1.82 -7.04
C LEU A 152 7.12 0.71 -8.08
N ILE A 153 6.77 -0.49 -7.63
CA ILE A 153 6.87 -1.70 -8.45
C ILE A 153 5.80 -1.64 -9.53
N LEU A 154 4.60 -1.21 -9.14
CA LEU A 154 3.42 -1.25 -9.99
C LEU A 154 3.35 -0.09 -11.00
N ALA A 155 3.80 1.10 -10.61
CA ALA A 155 3.81 2.27 -11.47
C ALA A 155 4.99 3.18 -11.10
N PRO A 156 6.20 2.89 -11.61
CA PRO A 156 7.38 3.70 -11.34
C PRO A 156 7.12 5.18 -11.71
N PRO A 157 7.78 6.12 -11.00
CA PRO A 157 7.65 7.55 -11.31
C PRO A 157 8.06 7.83 -12.77
N ILE A 158 7.46 8.87 -13.35
CA ILE A 158 7.68 9.25 -14.76
C ILE A 158 9.03 9.95 -14.93
N ASP A 159 9.50 10.65 -13.89
CA ASP A 159 10.76 11.39 -13.84
C ASP A 159 11.63 10.86 -12.67
N ASP A 160 12.96 10.88 -12.86
CA ASP A 160 14.05 10.43 -11.95
C ASP A 160 13.65 9.54 -10.76
N ILE A 161 13.92 8.25 -10.90
CA ILE A 161 13.70 7.24 -9.85
C ILE A 161 14.59 7.49 -8.60
N ASP A 162 15.72 8.19 -8.78
CA ASP A 162 16.77 8.35 -7.78
C ASP A 162 16.34 9.20 -6.57
N ASP A 163 15.36 10.08 -6.74
CA ASP A 163 14.85 10.93 -5.66
C ASP A 163 13.78 10.24 -4.80
N TRP A 164 13.33 9.05 -5.20
CA TRP A 164 12.19 8.43 -4.57
C TRP A 164 12.59 7.27 -3.68
N ILE A 165 12.41 7.47 -2.36
CA ILE A 165 12.58 6.41 -1.37
C ILE A 165 11.31 6.37 -0.50
N PRO A 166 10.65 5.20 -0.32
CA PRO A 166 9.45 5.14 0.51
C PRO A 166 9.75 5.58 1.95
N ASN A 167 8.75 6.16 2.62
CA ASN A 167 8.90 6.65 3.99
C ASN A 167 9.02 5.50 5.01
N ASN A 168 8.51 4.33 4.67
CA ASN A 168 8.59 3.11 5.45
C ASN A 168 8.42 1.88 4.55
N LEU A 169 8.81 0.73 5.07
CA LEU A 169 8.45 -0.58 4.52
C LEU A 169 7.35 -1.15 5.41
N ASN A 170 6.19 -1.50 4.86
CA ASN A 170 5.14 -2.17 5.63
C ASN A 170 5.13 -3.64 5.27
N ILE A 171 5.04 -4.48 6.29
CA ILE A 171 4.98 -5.94 6.19
C ILE A 171 3.76 -6.38 6.97
N PHE A 172 2.80 -6.96 6.27
CA PHE A 172 1.64 -7.61 6.84
C PHE A 172 2.01 -9.06 7.15
N VAL A 173 1.82 -9.45 8.40
CA VAL A 173 2.12 -10.81 8.88
C VAL A 173 0.84 -11.46 9.38
N PRO A 174 0.65 -12.78 9.17
CA PRO A 174 -0.42 -13.52 9.79
C PRO A 174 -0.41 -13.41 11.31
N VAL A 175 -1.56 -13.68 11.94
CA VAL A 175 -1.64 -13.81 13.40
C VAL A 175 -0.60 -14.81 13.93
N ASP A 176 0.05 -14.47 15.05
CA ASP A 176 1.05 -15.29 15.75
C ASP A 176 2.40 -15.48 15.02
N GLN A 177 2.67 -14.69 13.98
CA GLN A 177 3.96 -14.63 13.27
C GLN A 177 4.94 -13.47 13.63
N PRO A 178 4.59 -12.43 14.43
CA PRO A 178 5.53 -11.33 14.68
C PRO A 178 6.86 -11.73 15.35
N ASP A 179 6.85 -12.76 16.20
CA ASP A 179 8.05 -13.17 16.94
C ASP A 179 9.11 -13.76 16.01
N VAL A 180 8.69 -14.51 14.99
CA VAL A 180 9.56 -15.07 13.94
C VAL A 180 10.28 -13.94 13.17
N TRP A 181 9.57 -12.85 12.89
CA TRP A 181 10.16 -11.64 12.31
C TRP A 181 11.13 -10.94 13.27
N GLY A 182 10.80 -10.88 14.56
CA GLY A 182 11.68 -10.33 15.59
C GLY A 182 13.01 -11.08 15.69
N GLU A 183 12.98 -12.41 15.66
CA GLU A 183 14.19 -13.25 15.65
C GLU A 183 15.02 -13.05 14.37
N SER A 184 14.39 -13.06 13.19
CA SER A 184 15.08 -12.83 11.92
C SER A 184 15.74 -11.44 11.86
N PHE A 185 15.02 -10.39 12.27
CA PHE A 185 15.54 -9.02 12.32
C PHE A 185 16.66 -8.84 13.36
N ALA A 186 16.60 -9.53 14.50
CA ALA A 186 17.69 -9.50 15.47
C ALA A 186 19.00 -10.05 14.89
N ARG A 187 18.94 -11.09 14.04
CA ARG A 187 20.13 -11.66 13.38
C ARG A 187 20.84 -10.69 12.44
N ILE A 188 20.10 -9.74 11.86
CA ILE A 188 20.64 -8.72 10.94
C ILE A 188 20.79 -7.35 11.61
N HIS A 189 20.81 -7.31 12.95
CA HIS A 189 20.98 -6.12 13.78
C HIS A 189 19.89 -5.03 13.58
N LEU A 190 18.67 -5.45 13.22
CA LEU A 190 17.50 -4.57 13.19
C LEU A 190 16.72 -4.71 14.50
N HIS A 191 16.81 -3.69 15.34
CA HIS A 191 16.18 -3.70 16.66
C HIS A 191 14.75 -3.12 16.62
N PRO A 192 13.83 -3.65 17.45
CA PRO A 192 12.53 -3.05 17.63
C PRO A 192 12.68 -1.68 18.31
N ASN A 193 11.94 -0.69 17.80
CA ASN A 193 11.78 0.58 18.48
C ASN A 193 10.75 0.40 19.60
N HIS A 194 11.13 0.72 20.84
CA HIS A 194 10.23 0.64 22.00
C HIS A 194 9.04 1.61 21.93
N SER A 195 9.04 2.56 20.99
CA SER A 195 7.87 3.39 20.71
C SER A 195 6.77 2.54 20.05
N GLN A 196 5.72 2.20 20.79
CA GLN A 196 4.55 1.55 20.21
C GLN A 196 3.93 2.48 19.17
N PRO A 197 3.91 2.09 17.88
CA PRO A 197 3.24 2.89 16.87
C PRO A 197 1.74 2.95 17.19
N ARG A 198 1.17 4.15 17.10
CA ARG A 198 -0.28 4.29 17.25
C ARG A 198 -0.95 3.57 16.10
N ILE A 199 -1.67 2.48 16.42
CA ILE A 199 -2.53 1.80 15.45
C ILE A 199 -3.59 2.80 14.99
N ALA A 200 -3.47 3.23 13.73
CA ALA A 200 -4.44 4.12 13.15
C ALA A 200 -5.82 3.47 13.21
N ARG A 201 -6.87 4.26 13.46
CA ARG A 201 -8.26 3.79 13.53
C ARG A 201 -8.63 2.75 12.44
N PRO A 202 -8.21 2.91 11.16
CA PRO A 202 -8.47 1.90 10.13
C PRO A 202 -8.07 0.48 10.47
N TYR A 203 -6.93 0.33 11.14
CA TYR A 203 -6.34 -0.98 11.36
C TYR A 203 -6.86 -1.64 12.64
N ARG A 204 -7.48 -0.90 13.56
CA ARG A 204 -7.85 -1.41 14.90
C ARG A 204 -8.75 -2.64 14.88
N THR A 205 -9.58 -2.81 13.85
CA THR A 205 -10.50 -3.95 13.73
C THR A 205 -9.93 -5.10 12.91
N VAL A 206 -8.78 -4.91 12.26
CA VAL A 206 -8.16 -5.90 11.35
C VAL A 206 -6.71 -6.23 11.70
N THR A 207 -6.14 -5.57 12.72
CA THR A 207 -4.79 -5.80 13.20
C THR A 207 -4.77 -6.04 14.70
N LYS A 208 -4.01 -7.05 15.12
CA LYS A 208 -3.77 -7.39 16.53
C LYS A 208 -2.65 -6.53 17.12
N SER A 209 -1.56 -6.34 16.39
CA SER A 209 -0.40 -5.58 16.86
C SER A 209 0.33 -4.86 15.71
N HIS A 210 1.13 -3.85 16.08
CA HIS A 210 2.04 -3.14 15.18
C HIS A 210 3.39 -3.01 15.87
N VAL A 211 4.46 -3.46 15.22
CA VAL A 211 5.82 -3.36 15.73
C VAL A 211 6.65 -2.56 14.73
N LYS A 212 7.37 -1.57 15.24
CA LYS A 212 8.23 -0.70 14.45
C LYS A 212 9.67 -1.13 14.65
N TYR A 213 10.40 -1.42 13.58
CA TYR A 213 11.82 -1.72 13.62
C TYR A 213 12.64 -0.55 13.05
N ALA A 214 13.85 -0.40 13.55
CA ALA A 214 14.86 0.40 12.87
C ALA A 214 15.15 -0.20 11.49
N SER A 215 15.67 0.65 10.60
CA SER A 215 16.04 0.30 9.23
C SER A 215 17.46 0.81 8.99
N ARG A 216 18.14 0.22 8.01
CA ARG A 216 19.45 0.72 7.56
C ARG A 216 19.35 2.07 6.88
N LEU A 217 18.22 2.34 6.22
CA LEU A 217 17.86 3.70 5.83
C LEU A 217 17.50 4.50 7.07
N LYS A 218 18.45 5.31 7.55
CA LYS A 218 18.25 6.24 8.67
C LYS A 218 16.91 6.97 8.51
N ASN A 219 16.08 6.93 9.55
CA ASN A 219 14.74 7.55 9.64
C ASN A 219 13.59 6.92 8.81
N LYS A 220 13.79 5.79 8.11
CA LYS A 220 12.73 5.13 7.33
C LYS A 220 12.41 3.75 7.91
N PRO A 221 11.49 3.63 8.88
CA PRO A 221 11.30 2.40 9.66
C PRO A 221 10.72 1.25 8.83
N ILE A 222 10.92 0.04 9.32
CA ILE A 222 10.14 -1.13 8.91
C ILE A 222 8.96 -1.27 9.88
N MET A 223 7.76 -1.47 9.35
CA MET A 223 6.53 -1.61 10.09
C MET A 223 6.00 -3.03 9.92
N ILE A 224 6.05 -3.84 10.96
CA ILE A 224 5.39 -5.14 11.02
C ILE A 224 3.97 -4.92 11.53
N THR A 225 2.98 -5.37 10.77
CA THR A 225 1.55 -5.27 11.10
C THR A 225 0.96 -6.68 11.17
N GLU A 226 0.63 -7.12 12.39
CA GLU A 226 0.01 -8.41 12.63
C GLU A 226 -1.48 -8.34 12.36
N GLY A 227 -1.98 -9.19 11.45
CA GLY A 227 -3.40 -9.37 11.20
C GLY A 227 -4.12 -9.98 12.41
N ILE A 228 -5.45 -9.88 12.41
CA ILE A 228 -6.30 -10.63 13.37
C ILE A 228 -6.55 -12.08 12.93
N ASP A 229 -6.17 -12.42 11.70
CA ASP A 229 -6.38 -13.73 11.08
C ASP A 229 -5.12 -14.15 10.32
N LYS A 230 -5.21 -15.28 9.60
CA LYS A 230 -4.11 -15.82 8.82
C LYS A 230 -3.94 -15.15 7.44
N CYS A 231 -4.81 -14.23 7.06
CA CYS A 231 -4.80 -13.60 5.74
C CYS A 231 -4.16 -12.22 5.78
N VAL A 232 -2.98 -12.07 5.17
CA VAL A 232 -2.28 -10.77 5.08
C VAL A 232 -3.02 -9.72 4.25
N ILE A 233 -4.07 -10.10 3.52
CA ILE A 233 -4.91 -9.15 2.78
C ILE A 233 -5.87 -8.41 3.71
N THR A 234 -6.31 -9.05 4.80
CA THR A 234 -7.18 -8.44 5.81
C THR A 234 -6.66 -7.07 6.27
N PRO A 235 -5.41 -6.93 6.76
CA PRO A 235 -4.86 -5.62 7.11
C PRO A 235 -4.67 -4.71 5.88
N ALA A 236 -4.35 -5.24 4.71
CA ALA A 236 -4.19 -4.42 3.50
C ALA A 236 -5.50 -3.71 3.11
N THR A 237 -6.66 -4.34 3.32
CA THR A 237 -7.97 -3.71 3.04
C THR A 237 -8.31 -2.51 3.92
N ALA A 238 -7.63 -2.35 5.05
CA ALA A 238 -7.77 -1.18 5.91
C ALA A 238 -6.92 0.02 5.47
N ALA A 239 -6.12 -0.11 4.41
CA ALA A 239 -5.37 1.02 3.89
C ALA A 239 -6.30 2.20 3.53
N ALA A 240 -5.82 3.43 3.76
CA ALA A 240 -6.61 4.65 3.55
C ALA A 240 -6.91 4.95 2.06
N THR A 241 -6.20 4.30 1.14
CA THR A 241 -6.35 4.47 -0.30
C THR A 241 -6.24 3.13 -1.02
N THR A 242 -6.90 3.00 -2.18
CA THR A 242 -6.91 1.76 -2.98
C THR A 242 -5.53 1.32 -3.43
N ILE A 243 -4.64 2.27 -3.70
CA ILE A 243 -3.25 1.98 -4.07
C ILE A 243 -2.46 1.39 -2.89
N GLY A 244 -2.80 1.75 -1.65
CA GLY A 244 -2.22 1.14 -0.45
C GLY A 244 -2.76 -0.25 -0.13
N MET A 245 -3.80 -0.70 -0.85
CA MET A 245 -4.39 -2.03 -0.71
C MET A 245 -3.72 -3.08 -1.62
N CYS A 246 -2.53 -2.78 -2.16
CA CYS A 246 -1.73 -3.78 -2.84
C CYS A 246 -0.94 -4.58 -1.79
N VAL A 247 -0.69 -5.86 -2.08
CA VAL A 247 0.21 -6.71 -1.30
C VAL A 247 1.16 -7.45 -2.23
N ALA A 248 2.40 -7.69 -1.80
CA ALA A 248 3.35 -8.54 -2.51
C ALA A 248 3.89 -9.59 -1.54
N THR A 249 3.62 -10.86 -1.80
CA THR A 249 4.25 -11.99 -1.12
C THR A 249 5.65 -12.23 -1.70
N CYS A 250 6.31 -13.29 -1.24
CA CYS A 250 7.59 -13.73 -1.82
C CYS A 250 7.51 -13.93 -3.34
N SER A 251 6.38 -14.33 -3.92
CA SER A 251 6.28 -14.75 -5.32
C SER A 251 5.19 -14.04 -6.13
N THR A 252 4.26 -13.38 -5.46
CA THR A 252 3.01 -12.89 -6.06
C THR A 252 2.71 -11.46 -5.64
N ILE A 253 2.30 -10.60 -6.57
CA ILE A 253 1.72 -9.29 -6.30
C ILE A 253 0.21 -9.37 -6.49
N CYS A 254 -0.54 -8.99 -5.47
CA CYS A 254 -1.99 -8.89 -5.50
C CYS A 254 -2.42 -7.42 -5.43
N VAL A 255 -3.19 -6.99 -6.42
CA VAL A 255 -3.68 -5.64 -6.60
C VAL A 255 -5.20 -5.67 -6.50
N LEU A 256 -5.76 -5.18 -5.39
CA LEU A 256 -7.20 -5.25 -5.16
C LEU A 256 -8.02 -4.33 -6.09
N TYR A 257 -7.40 -3.34 -6.73
CA TYR A 257 -8.05 -2.37 -7.63
C TYR A 257 -7.18 -2.12 -8.88
N PRO A 258 -7.00 -3.13 -9.76
CA PRO A 258 -6.03 -3.06 -10.86
C PRO A 258 -6.33 -1.90 -11.83
N ASP A 259 -7.60 -1.69 -12.22
CA ASP A 259 -7.98 -0.58 -13.11
C ASP A 259 -7.61 0.80 -12.54
N LEU A 260 -7.65 0.97 -11.22
CA LEU A 260 -7.29 2.23 -10.58
C LEU A 260 -5.77 2.42 -10.58
N VAL A 261 -5.01 1.35 -10.34
CA VAL A 261 -3.55 1.39 -10.42
C VAL A 261 -3.11 1.71 -11.85
N ASP A 262 -3.68 1.04 -12.85
CA ASP A 262 -3.41 1.27 -14.28
C ASP A 262 -3.68 2.73 -14.69
N LYS A 263 -4.82 3.29 -14.25
CA LYS A 263 -5.19 4.70 -14.51
C LYS A 263 -4.44 5.72 -13.65
N ARG A 264 -3.47 5.28 -12.82
CA ARG A 264 -2.80 6.07 -11.78
C ARG A 264 -3.77 6.88 -10.92
N ARG A 265 -4.84 6.24 -10.46
CA ARG A 265 -5.87 6.82 -9.58
C ARG A 265 -5.82 6.17 -8.20
N ALA A 266 -5.81 6.99 -7.16
CA ALA A 266 -5.89 6.53 -5.78
C ALA A 266 -7.23 6.98 -5.19
N LEU A 267 -8.16 6.05 -5.03
CA LEU A 267 -9.45 6.32 -4.41
C LEU A 267 -9.34 6.12 -2.90
N LYS A 268 -9.92 7.03 -2.14
CA LYS A 268 -10.00 6.95 -0.68
C LYS A 268 -10.86 5.77 -0.23
N SER A 269 -10.45 5.10 0.84
CA SER A 269 -11.28 4.11 1.55
C SER A 269 -12.15 4.77 2.63
N TRP A 270 -12.58 3.98 3.61
CA TRP A 270 -13.32 4.42 4.80
C TRP A 270 -12.64 5.53 5.60
N TYR A 271 -11.31 5.61 5.53
CA TYR A 271 -10.53 6.50 6.36
C TYR A 271 -9.82 7.57 5.54
N MET A 272 -9.70 8.78 6.11
CA MET A 272 -8.96 9.84 5.45
C MET A 272 -7.46 9.48 5.44
N PRO A 273 -6.80 9.49 4.27
CA PRO A 273 -5.34 9.49 4.22
C PRO A 273 -4.81 10.75 4.90
N THR A 274 -3.62 10.64 5.49
CA THR A 274 -2.94 11.82 6.05
C THR A 274 -2.59 12.80 4.93
N ILE A 275 -2.43 14.09 5.25
CA ILE A 275 -1.98 15.10 4.26
C ILE A 275 -0.65 14.66 3.64
N LYS A 276 0.29 14.18 4.47
CA LYS A 276 1.57 13.65 3.99
C LYS A 276 1.37 12.52 2.99
N SER A 277 0.50 11.55 3.28
CA SER A 277 0.19 10.45 2.35
C SER A 277 -0.47 10.93 1.06
N CYS A 278 -1.29 11.99 1.12
CA CYS A 278 -1.88 12.59 -0.08
C CYS A 278 -0.80 13.20 -0.98
N ILE A 279 0.08 14.03 -0.39
CA ILE A 279 1.20 14.66 -1.10
C ILE A 279 2.10 13.58 -1.68
N ASP A 280 2.48 12.57 -0.88
CA ASP A 280 3.30 11.45 -1.34
C ASP A 280 2.69 10.74 -2.56
N LEU A 281 1.36 10.60 -2.64
CA LEU A 281 0.70 9.99 -3.80
C LEU A 281 0.71 10.89 -5.02
N GLU A 282 0.43 12.18 -4.84
CA GLU A 282 0.41 13.16 -5.91
C GLU A 282 1.81 13.35 -6.52
N THR A 283 2.87 13.35 -5.70
CA THR A 283 4.27 13.38 -6.18
C THR A 283 4.67 12.12 -6.95
N ARG A 284 3.96 10.99 -6.75
CA ARG A 284 4.14 9.75 -7.53
C ARG A 284 3.35 9.73 -8.85
N GLY A 285 2.73 10.85 -9.21
CA GLY A 285 1.88 10.95 -10.39
C GLY A 285 0.52 10.26 -10.24
N TYR A 286 0.10 9.92 -9.00
CA TYR A 286 -1.25 9.40 -8.77
C TYR A 286 -2.24 10.55 -8.59
N ARG A 287 -3.34 10.48 -9.34
CA ARG A 287 -4.50 11.35 -9.12
C ARG A 287 -5.30 10.82 -7.93
N ARG A 288 -5.29 11.57 -6.84
CA ARG A 288 -6.08 11.28 -5.66
C ARG A 288 -7.55 11.62 -5.91
N SER A 289 -8.45 10.75 -5.44
CA SER A 289 -9.89 10.98 -5.45
C SER A 289 -10.46 10.70 -4.05
N ILE A 290 -11.08 11.71 -3.44
CA ILE A 290 -11.73 11.58 -2.12
C ILE A 290 -13.11 10.90 -2.24
N SER A 291 -13.72 11.02 -3.42
CA SER A 291 -15.00 10.44 -3.80
C SER A 291 -14.99 10.14 -5.31
N THR A 292 -16.02 9.43 -5.77
CA THR A 292 -16.24 9.15 -7.20
C THR A 292 -17.11 10.20 -7.89
N MET A 293 -17.44 11.31 -7.23
CA MET A 293 -18.43 12.28 -7.71
C MET A 293 -18.07 12.95 -9.05
N GLY A 294 -16.78 13.19 -9.29
CA GLY A 294 -16.29 13.83 -10.52
C GLY A 294 -15.83 12.86 -11.61
N TRP A 295 -16.19 11.57 -11.52
CA TRP A 295 -15.78 10.61 -12.55
C TRP A 295 -16.69 10.74 -13.77
N SER A 296 -16.12 10.78 -14.97
CA SER A 296 -16.86 10.93 -16.24
C SER A 296 -17.38 9.60 -16.80
N GLU A 297 -17.02 8.48 -16.17
CA GLU A 297 -17.35 7.11 -16.59
C GLU A 297 -17.93 6.35 -15.40
N SER A 298 -18.71 5.30 -15.65
CA SER A 298 -19.18 4.40 -14.58
C SER A 298 -18.01 3.84 -13.77
N CYS A 299 -18.17 3.72 -12.45
CA CYS A 299 -17.11 3.17 -11.59
C CYS A 299 -16.82 1.69 -11.85
N GLY A 300 -17.77 0.94 -12.45
CA GLY A 300 -17.66 -0.50 -12.65
C GLY A 300 -17.34 -1.24 -11.34
N TRP A 301 -16.34 -2.12 -11.37
CA TRP A 301 -15.87 -2.84 -10.17
C TRP A 301 -15.29 -1.92 -9.12
N ASN A 302 -14.74 -0.76 -9.50
CA ASN A 302 -14.12 0.22 -8.60
C ASN A 302 -15.15 1.05 -7.82
N CYS A 303 -16.45 0.76 -7.99
CA CYS A 303 -17.52 1.38 -7.24
C CYS A 303 -17.35 1.16 -5.73
N PRO A 304 -17.34 2.23 -4.90
CA PRO A 304 -17.18 2.09 -3.46
C PRO A 304 -18.24 1.21 -2.79
N ALA A 305 -19.46 1.22 -3.32
CA ALA A 305 -20.62 0.51 -2.77
C ALA A 305 -20.64 -0.99 -3.09
N VAL A 306 -19.81 -1.45 -4.03
CA VAL A 306 -19.81 -2.84 -4.48
C VAL A 306 -19.02 -3.71 -3.50
N TRP A 307 -19.67 -4.77 -3.01
CA TRP A 307 -19.02 -5.81 -2.22
C TRP A 307 -18.09 -6.65 -3.11
N ARG A 308 -16.86 -6.80 -2.65
CA ARG A 308 -15.80 -7.60 -3.28
C ARG A 308 -15.49 -8.83 -2.45
N ARG A 309 -14.95 -9.86 -3.11
CA ARG A 309 -14.51 -11.12 -2.50
C ARG A 309 -13.15 -11.50 -3.06
N ILE A 310 -12.29 -12.08 -2.23
CA ILE A 310 -11.01 -12.65 -2.70
C ILE A 310 -11.33 -13.93 -3.45
N GLN A 311 -12.25 -14.73 -2.92
CA GLN A 311 -12.70 -15.95 -3.56
C GLN A 311 -13.19 -15.66 -5.00
N GLY A 312 -12.59 -16.37 -5.96
CA GLY A 312 -12.86 -16.19 -7.40
C GLY A 312 -12.16 -15.00 -8.04
N LEU A 313 -11.36 -14.24 -7.29
CA LEU A 313 -10.43 -13.20 -7.77
C LEU A 313 -11.06 -12.13 -8.68
N ARG A 314 -12.36 -11.91 -8.56
CA ARG A 314 -13.08 -11.03 -9.48
C ARG A 314 -12.74 -9.56 -9.21
N GLY A 315 -12.17 -8.90 -10.21
CA GLY A 315 -11.73 -7.50 -10.11
C GLY A 315 -10.49 -7.32 -9.22
N VAL A 316 -9.73 -8.39 -8.99
CA VAL A 316 -8.42 -8.40 -8.33
C VAL A 316 -7.38 -8.80 -9.37
N GLY A 317 -6.30 -8.03 -9.48
CA GLY A 317 -5.16 -8.38 -10.32
C GLY A 317 -4.17 -9.22 -9.54
N ILE A 318 -3.73 -10.34 -10.11
CA ILE A 318 -2.67 -11.19 -9.54
C ILE A 318 -1.54 -11.31 -10.56
N PHE A 319 -0.31 -11.02 -10.12
CA PHE A 319 0.88 -11.05 -10.94
C PHE A 319 1.93 -11.94 -10.26
N CYS A 320 2.33 -13.03 -10.91
CA CYS A 320 3.45 -13.83 -10.45
C CYS A 320 4.74 -13.14 -10.90
N TRP A 321 5.56 -12.70 -9.95
CA TRP A 321 6.78 -11.95 -10.24
C TRP A 321 8.05 -12.75 -9.97
N GLY A 322 7.93 -13.92 -9.32
CA GLY A 322 9.03 -14.85 -9.07
C GLY A 322 9.88 -14.51 -7.85
N GLY A 323 9.63 -13.38 -7.19
CA GLY A 323 10.36 -13.01 -5.99
C GLY A 323 11.84 -12.73 -6.23
N TYR A 324 12.64 -13.10 -5.23
CA TYR A 324 14.10 -13.06 -5.32
C TYR A 324 14.68 -14.13 -6.26
N ASN A 325 14.02 -15.29 -6.39
CA ASN A 325 14.47 -16.39 -7.24
C ASN A 325 13.59 -16.49 -8.49
N ALA A 326 13.93 -15.74 -9.54
CA ALA A 326 13.16 -15.71 -10.79
C ALA A 326 12.91 -17.10 -11.42
N GLU A 327 13.75 -18.10 -11.10
CA GLU A 327 13.60 -19.50 -11.52
C GLU A 327 12.35 -20.19 -10.94
N MET A 328 11.71 -19.64 -9.91
CA MET A 328 10.43 -20.14 -9.40
C MET A 328 9.25 -19.95 -10.39
N LYS A 329 9.47 -19.32 -11.54
CA LYS A 329 8.43 -19.06 -12.56
C LYS A 329 8.01 -20.27 -13.39
N ASP A 330 8.88 -21.27 -13.56
CA ASP A 330 8.78 -22.18 -14.72
C ASP A 330 8.14 -23.56 -14.48
N GLY A 331 7.57 -23.86 -13.31
CA GLY A 331 6.95 -25.19 -13.14
C GLY A 331 6.11 -25.48 -11.90
N GLY A 332 6.16 -24.63 -10.88
CA GLY A 332 5.26 -24.75 -9.73
C GLY A 332 4.08 -23.81 -9.93
N SER A 333 2.84 -24.31 -9.82
CA SER A 333 1.69 -23.44 -9.58
C SER A 333 1.88 -22.78 -8.22
N VAL A 334 2.67 -21.70 -8.16
CA VAL A 334 2.78 -20.87 -6.96
C VAL A 334 1.48 -20.09 -6.89
N GLY A 335 0.45 -20.80 -6.41
CA GLY A 335 -0.87 -20.26 -6.22
C GLY A 335 -0.80 -19.14 -5.20
N PHE A 336 -1.63 -18.12 -5.41
CA PHE A 336 -1.85 -17.13 -4.37
C PHE A 336 -2.44 -17.86 -3.14
N PRO A 337 -1.76 -17.89 -1.98
CA PRO A 337 -2.12 -18.80 -0.88
C PRO A 337 -3.46 -18.44 -0.20
N TYR A 338 -4.14 -17.41 -0.71
CA TYR A 338 -5.36 -16.85 -0.14
C TYR A 338 -6.60 -17.06 -1.01
N THR A 339 -6.56 -17.89 -2.06
CA THR A 339 -7.73 -18.16 -2.91
C THR A 339 -8.94 -18.70 -2.14
N ASP A 340 -8.69 -19.40 -1.04
CA ASP A 340 -9.73 -20.02 -0.20
C ASP A 340 -10.25 -19.10 0.91
N VAL A 341 -9.69 -17.90 1.05
CA VAL A 341 -10.11 -16.96 2.10
C VAL A 341 -11.45 -16.32 1.73
N SER A 342 -12.47 -16.59 2.55
CA SER A 342 -13.79 -15.95 2.45
C SER A 342 -13.79 -14.53 3.07
N MET A 343 -12.98 -13.63 2.52
CA MET A 343 -13.00 -12.21 2.90
C MET A 343 -13.96 -11.42 2.01
N LYS A 344 -14.72 -10.51 2.62
CA LYS A 344 -15.56 -9.52 1.93
C LYS A 344 -15.15 -8.11 2.32
N TRP A 345 -15.04 -7.21 1.34
CA TRP A 345 -14.74 -5.80 1.60
C TRP A 345 -15.43 -4.89 0.59
N ARG A 346 -15.49 -3.59 0.92
CA ARG A 346 -15.92 -2.49 0.04
C ARG A 346 -15.31 -1.18 0.54
N LEU A 347 -15.21 -0.16 -0.30
CA LEU A 347 -14.59 1.12 0.08
C LEU A 347 -15.54 2.08 0.81
N GLY A 348 -16.85 1.87 0.66
CA GLY A 348 -17.89 2.71 1.26
C GLY A 348 -19.27 2.08 1.16
N ASP A 349 -20.28 2.72 1.75
CA ASP A 349 -21.66 2.23 1.67
C ASP A 349 -22.41 2.73 0.43
N THR A 350 -21.94 3.83 -0.16
CA THR A 350 -22.61 4.53 -1.26
C THR A 350 -21.62 4.92 -2.36
N CYS A 351 -22.15 5.17 -3.55
CA CYS A 351 -21.41 5.70 -4.67
C CYS A 351 -21.98 7.06 -5.06
N SER A 352 -21.12 8.07 -5.16
CA SER A 352 -21.50 9.43 -5.54
C SER A 352 -21.34 9.72 -7.04
N ASN A 353 -20.95 8.74 -7.84
CA ASN A 353 -20.78 8.91 -9.28
C ASN A 353 -22.15 8.79 -9.98
N VAL A 354 -22.60 9.86 -10.61
CA VAL A 354 -23.90 9.93 -11.31
C VAL A 354 -24.01 8.96 -12.49
N HIS A 355 -22.88 8.49 -13.03
CA HIS A 355 -22.84 7.50 -14.12
C HIS A 355 -22.80 6.05 -13.63
N CYS A 356 -22.81 5.82 -12.32
CA CYS A 356 -22.69 4.48 -11.74
C CYS A 356 -24.08 3.88 -11.51
N PRO A 357 -24.33 2.59 -11.85
CA PRO A 357 -25.62 1.96 -11.58
C PRO A 357 -25.90 1.76 -10.09
N TRP A 358 -24.88 1.87 -9.25
CA TRP A 358 -24.99 1.89 -7.79
C TRP A 358 -25.03 3.32 -7.20
N PHE A 359 -25.24 4.32 -8.05
CA PHE A 359 -25.44 5.69 -7.60
C PHE A 359 -26.58 5.73 -6.59
N LYS A 360 -26.29 6.23 -5.40
CA LYS A 360 -27.32 6.62 -4.44
C LYS A 360 -27.15 8.10 -4.23
N TYR A 361 -28.16 8.87 -4.62
CA TYR A 361 -28.27 10.25 -4.19
C TYR A 361 -28.40 10.22 -2.67
N GLN A 362 -27.31 10.53 -1.97
CA GLN A 362 -27.44 10.92 -0.57
C GLN A 362 -28.06 12.31 -0.65
N GLU A 363 -29.36 12.41 -0.35
CA GLU A 363 -29.89 13.69 0.09
C GLU A 363 -28.96 14.13 1.21
N VAL A 364 -28.27 15.25 0.99
CA VAL A 364 -27.50 15.91 2.03
C VAL A 364 -28.55 16.34 3.02
N SER A 365 -28.88 15.46 3.97
CA SER A 365 -29.79 15.76 5.07
C SER A 365 -29.11 16.87 5.85
N GLY A 366 -29.46 18.11 5.50
CA GLY A 366 -28.98 19.36 6.06
C GLY A 366 -29.45 19.55 7.49
N ALA A 367 -29.18 18.59 8.36
CA ALA A 367 -29.11 18.83 9.79
C ALA A 367 -27.69 19.28 10.11
N VAL A 368 -27.41 20.55 9.79
CA VAL A 368 -26.40 21.31 10.54
C VAL A 368 -26.89 21.31 11.99
N ARG A 369 -26.38 20.38 12.81
CA ARG A 369 -26.47 20.55 14.26
C ARG A 369 -25.44 21.61 14.62
N PHE A 370 -25.93 22.82 14.88
CA PHE A 370 -25.18 23.86 15.57
C PHE A 370 -24.86 23.42 17.00
#